data_AF-Q9DDZ0-F1
#
_entry.id   AF-Q9DDZ0-F1
#
_cell.length_a   1.000
_cell.length_b   1.000
_cell.length_c   1.000
_cell.angle_alpha   90.00
_cell.angle_beta   90.00
_cell.angle_gamma   90.00
#
_symmetry.space_group_name_H-M   'P 1'
#
loop_
_entity.id
_entity.type
_entity.pdbx_description
1 polymer ?
#
loop_
_entity_poly.entity_id
_entity_poly.type
_entity_poly.pdbx_seq_one_letter_code
_entity_poly.pdbx_strand_id
1 'polypeptide(L)'
;GRGNSIEDPLDCFWEGAKLQSGMAYLQGKDILQWTNFDPLELLEELKKGKLHIDIWEEKINKAEVGHSYMDRPCLNPSDKNCPYTAPNKNSTKPVDVSLILSGGCYGLSKKYMHWQEELIIGGTVKNASGQIVSALALQTMFQLMTPKQMYEHFKGHEVVSHMNWNEDKAAEILEAWQRTYVQVVHQSVPQNSSQKVIPFTTTTLDDILKSFSDVSVIRVASGYLLMLAYACLTMLRWDCAKSQGAVGLAGVLLVALSVAAGLGLCSLIGISFNAATTQEFQITSEF
;
A
#
# COMPACT_ATOMS: atom_id res chain seq x y z
N GLY A 1 8.95 11.46 -16.43
CA GLY A 1 8.52 10.21 -15.79
C GLY A 1 8.53 10.42 -14.29
N ARG A 2 7.48 10.00 -13.58
CA ARG A 2 7.57 9.83 -12.13
C ARG A 2 8.48 8.63 -11.90
N GLY A 3 9.65 8.86 -11.31
CA GLY A 3 10.54 7.77 -10.89
C GLY A 3 9.91 6.97 -9.76
N ASN A 4 10.53 5.83 -9.43
CA ASN A 4 10.15 5.04 -8.27
C ASN A 4 10.32 5.90 -7.01
N SER A 5 9.21 6.39 -6.45
CA SER A 5 9.21 7.16 -5.21
C SER A 5 8.85 6.23 -4.06
N ILE A 6 9.74 6.12 -3.09
CA ILE A 6 9.53 5.35 -1.88
C ILE A 6 9.70 6.34 -0.73
N GLU A 7 8.66 6.48 0.08
CA GLU A 7 8.70 7.32 1.27
C GLU A 7 9.04 6.40 2.43
N ASP A 8 10.25 6.51 2.96
CA ASP A 8 10.78 5.53 3.92
C ASP A 8 11.64 6.19 5.00
N PRO A 9 11.47 5.88 6.29
CA PRO A 9 12.41 6.30 7.33
C PRO A 9 13.86 5.82 7.05
N LEU A 10 14.06 4.75 6.27
CA LEU A 10 15.41 4.31 5.90
C LEU A 10 16.13 5.26 4.96
N ASP A 11 15.43 6.21 4.32
CA ASP A 11 16.10 7.25 3.54
C ASP A 11 17.00 8.13 4.42
N CYS A 12 16.78 8.26 5.72
CA CYS A 12 17.77 8.94 6.57
C CYS A 12 19.13 8.21 6.67
N PHE A 13 19.21 6.97 6.20
CA PHE A 13 20.37 6.09 6.30
C PHE A 13 20.87 5.67 4.93
N TRP A 14 22.10 5.14 4.88
CA TRP A 14 22.67 4.59 3.65
C TRP A 14 21.85 3.38 3.13
N GLU A 15 21.24 2.59 4.02
CA GLU A 15 20.43 1.43 3.64
C GLU A 15 19.21 1.77 2.76
N GLY A 16 18.71 3.02 2.76
CA GLY A 16 17.68 3.46 1.82
C GLY A 16 18.09 3.25 0.35
N ALA A 17 19.39 3.33 0.05
CA ALA A 17 19.92 3.03 -1.28
C ALA A 17 19.72 1.56 -1.70
N LYS A 18 19.68 0.62 -0.75
CA LYS A 18 19.50 -0.81 -1.04
C LYS A 18 18.09 -1.13 -1.53
N LEU A 19 17.11 -0.28 -1.20
CA LEU A 19 15.73 -0.41 -1.69
C LEU A 19 15.58 0.05 -3.14
N GLN A 20 16.54 0.82 -3.64
CA GLN A 20 16.57 1.30 -5.00
C GLN A 20 17.32 0.29 -5.89
N SER A 21 16.58 -0.49 -6.68
CA SER A 21 17.13 -1.54 -7.56
C SER A 21 17.74 -1.02 -8.88
N GLY A 22 17.82 0.29 -9.06
CA GLY A 22 18.36 0.91 -10.27
C GLY A 22 19.83 0.54 -10.49
N MET A 23 20.13 -0.01 -11.65
CA MET A 23 21.48 -0.38 -12.07
C MET A 23 21.83 0.33 -13.38
N ALA A 24 23.03 0.89 -13.46
CA ALA A 24 23.57 1.48 -14.67
C ALA A 24 24.92 0.84 -15.04
N TYR A 25 25.09 0.55 -16.32
CA TYR A 25 26.32 0.04 -16.88
C TYR A 25 27.09 1.17 -17.53
N LEU A 26 28.28 1.47 -17.01
CA LEU A 26 29.20 2.42 -17.62
C LEU A 26 30.46 1.68 -18.06
N GLN A 27 30.84 1.83 -19.33
CA GLN A 27 32.05 1.18 -19.85
C GLN A 27 33.27 1.58 -19.03
N GLY A 28 33.99 0.59 -18.49
CA GLY A 28 35.20 0.81 -17.69
C GLY A 28 34.95 1.03 -16.19
N LYS A 29 33.70 0.97 -15.71
CA LYS A 29 33.36 0.93 -14.28
C LYS A 29 32.60 -0.34 -13.91
N ASP A 30 32.64 -0.67 -12.63
CA ASP A 30 31.72 -1.64 -12.05
C ASP A 30 30.27 -1.16 -12.20
N ILE A 31 29.32 -2.08 -12.00
CA ILE A 31 27.89 -1.80 -12.07
C ILE A 31 27.56 -0.71 -11.04
N LEU A 32 27.05 0.42 -11.53
CA LEU A 32 26.65 1.54 -10.69
C LEU A 32 25.26 1.28 -10.13
N GLN A 33 25.15 1.34 -8.81
CA GLN A 33 23.95 1.23 -8.00
C GLN A 33 23.91 2.40 -7.03
N TRP A 34 22.72 2.77 -6.54
CA TRP A 34 22.62 3.84 -5.53
C TRP A 34 23.44 3.58 -4.27
N THR A 35 23.79 2.32 -3.99
CA THR A 35 24.60 1.88 -2.84
C THR A 35 26.09 2.21 -2.98
N ASN A 36 26.62 2.36 -4.21
CA ASN A 36 28.03 2.64 -4.50
C ASN A 36 28.25 3.86 -5.42
N PHE A 37 27.19 4.63 -5.70
CA PHE A 37 27.21 5.76 -6.62
C PHE A 37 27.27 7.11 -5.88
N ASP A 38 28.36 7.86 -6.09
CA ASP A 38 28.47 9.27 -5.72
C ASP A 38 28.31 10.16 -6.97
N PRO A 39 27.21 10.94 -7.08
CA PRO A 39 27.00 11.84 -8.22
C PRO A 39 28.07 12.93 -8.36
N LEU A 40 28.56 13.48 -7.24
CA LEU A 40 29.53 14.58 -7.29
C LEU A 40 30.90 14.08 -7.72
N GLU A 41 31.32 12.92 -7.22
CA GLU A 41 32.57 12.28 -7.65
C GLU A 41 32.52 11.93 -9.15
N LEU A 42 31.39 11.39 -9.64
CA LEU A 42 31.22 11.11 -11.06
C LEU A 42 31.30 12.39 -11.91
N LEU A 43 30.66 13.48 -11.48
CA LEU A 43 30.73 14.75 -12.20
C LEU A 43 32.18 15.27 -12.29
N GLU A 44 32.96 15.15 -11.22
CA GLU A 44 34.37 15.54 -11.22
C GLU A 44 35.21 14.70 -12.20
N GLU A 45 34.98 13.39 -12.26
CA GLU A 45 35.65 12.53 -13.23
C GLU A 45 35.28 12.87 -14.67
N LEU A 46 34.01 13.11 -14.95
CA LEU A 46 33.53 13.46 -16.29
C LEU A 46 34.07 14.83 -16.74
N LYS A 47 34.23 15.79 -15.81
CA LYS A 47 34.91 17.07 -16.08
C LYS A 47 36.38 16.87 -16.46
N LYS A 48 37.10 15.98 -15.76
CA LYS A 48 38.49 15.62 -16.12
C LYS A 48 38.56 15.02 -17.52
N GLY A 49 37.53 14.29 -17.93
CA GLY A 49 37.34 13.76 -19.29
C GLY A 49 36.98 14.80 -20.36
N LYS A 50 36.89 16.09 -20.02
CA LYS A 50 36.51 17.20 -20.91
C LYS A 50 35.13 17.05 -21.56
N LEU A 51 34.21 16.35 -20.91
CA LEU A 51 32.81 16.30 -21.33
C LEU A 51 32.11 17.59 -20.87
N HIS A 52 31.32 18.21 -21.75
CA HIS A 52 30.46 19.34 -21.39
C HIS A 52 29.27 18.85 -20.56
N ILE A 53 29.39 18.93 -19.23
CA ILE A 53 28.38 18.45 -18.27
C ILE A 53 27.75 19.56 -17.42
N ASP A 54 27.97 20.83 -17.77
CA ASP A 54 27.55 21.99 -16.98
C ASP A 54 26.03 21.97 -16.68
N ILE A 55 25.21 21.53 -17.66
CA ILE A 55 23.76 21.38 -17.51
C ILE A 55 23.40 20.30 -16.46
N TRP A 56 24.15 19.21 -16.41
CA TRP A 56 23.91 18.11 -15.46
C TRP A 56 24.29 18.52 -14.04
N GLU A 57 25.44 19.17 -13.91
CA GLU A 57 25.89 19.73 -12.64
C GLU A 57 24.91 20.76 -12.09
N GLU A 58 24.44 21.70 -12.92
CA GLU A 58 23.44 22.68 -12.50
C GLU A 58 22.17 21.99 -11.98
N LYS A 59 21.69 20.96 -12.69
CA LYS A 59 20.49 20.20 -12.27
C LYS A 59 20.70 19.46 -10.95
N ILE A 60 21.84 18.80 -10.77
CA ILE A 60 22.17 18.05 -9.54
C ILE A 60 22.30 19.00 -8.35
N ASN A 61 22.98 20.13 -8.54
CA ASN A 61 23.14 21.16 -7.52
C ASN A 61 21.81 21.83 -7.18
N LYS A 62 20.99 22.16 -8.18
CA LYS A 62 19.66 22.77 -7.97
C LYS A 62 18.71 21.85 -7.21
N ALA A 63 18.82 20.54 -7.40
CA ALA A 63 18.07 19.53 -6.67
C ALA A 63 18.68 19.17 -5.31
N GLU A 64 19.84 19.72 -4.95
CA GLU A 64 20.52 19.49 -3.67
C GLU A 64 20.70 18.00 -3.38
N VAL A 65 21.13 17.23 -4.40
CA VAL A 65 21.38 15.79 -4.26
C VAL A 65 22.65 15.53 -3.45
N GLY A 66 23.68 16.35 -3.64
CA GLY A 66 24.98 16.18 -2.99
C GLY A 66 25.60 14.81 -3.31
N HIS A 67 26.16 14.16 -2.28
CA HIS A 67 26.74 12.82 -2.36
C HIS A 67 25.69 11.68 -2.32
N SER A 68 24.41 11.99 -2.57
CA SER A 68 23.30 11.04 -2.58
C SER A 68 23.12 10.29 -1.24
N TYR A 69 23.50 9.00 -1.20
CA TYR A 69 23.43 8.15 -0.01
C TYR A 69 24.81 7.93 0.64
N MET A 70 25.90 8.42 0.03
CA MET A 70 27.27 8.18 0.50
C MET A 70 27.67 8.99 1.74
N ASP A 71 26.99 10.11 2.00
CA ASP A 71 27.17 10.97 3.17
C ASP A 71 26.22 10.62 4.33
N ARG A 72 25.36 9.62 4.15
CA ARG A 72 24.37 9.20 5.16
C ARG A 72 24.98 8.22 6.17
N PRO A 73 24.53 8.23 7.43
CA PRO A 73 24.95 7.23 8.40
C PRO A 73 24.47 5.84 8.00
N CYS A 74 25.31 4.83 8.23
CA CYS A 74 24.93 3.43 8.05
C CYS A 74 24.24 2.89 9.31
N LEU A 75 23.12 2.19 9.19
CA LEU A 75 22.51 1.50 10.34
C LEU A 75 23.46 0.43 10.90
N ASN A 76 24.19 -0.25 10.01
CA ASN A 76 25.23 -1.21 10.39
C ASN A 76 26.63 -0.79 9.89
N PRO A 77 27.45 -0.12 10.74
CA PRO A 77 28.82 0.26 10.37
C PRO A 77 29.73 -0.93 9.99
N SER A 78 29.45 -2.12 10.52
CA SER A 78 30.22 -3.33 10.25
C SER A 78 29.91 -3.97 8.89
N ASP A 79 28.88 -3.47 8.18
CA ASP A 79 28.61 -3.90 6.80
C ASP A 79 29.82 -3.55 5.92
N LYS A 80 30.31 -4.55 5.16
CA LYS A 80 31.44 -4.38 4.23
C LYS A 80 31.12 -3.36 3.15
N ASN A 81 29.85 -3.27 2.74
CA ASN A 81 29.38 -2.40 1.66
C ASN A 81 29.08 -0.97 2.15
N CYS A 82 29.01 -0.73 3.48
CA CYS A 82 28.84 0.62 4.00
C CYS A 82 30.03 1.50 3.57
N PRO A 83 29.79 2.68 2.96
CA PRO A 83 30.85 3.49 2.36
C PRO A 83 31.78 4.11 3.42
N TYR A 84 33.03 4.35 3.05
CA TYR A 84 34.02 4.96 3.94
C TYR A 84 33.74 6.45 4.25
N THR A 85 32.97 7.11 3.40
CA THR A 85 32.51 8.49 3.56
C THR A 85 31.39 8.63 4.59
N ALA A 86 30.74 7.53 4.99
CA ALA A 86 29.67 7.59 5.99
C ALA A 86 30.22 8.07 7.35
N PRO A 87 29.54 9.00 8.04
CA PRO A 87 30.04 9.66 9.25
C PRO A 87 30.29 8.69 10.41
N ASN A 88 29.67 7.51 10.39
CA ASN A 88 29.76 6.51 11.45
C ASN A 88 30.48 5.22 11.03
N LYS A 89 31.13 5.16 9.85
CA LYS A 89 31.81 3.94 9.38
C LYS A 89 32.80 3.36 10.39
N ASN A 90 33.58 4.24 11.03
CA ASN A 90 34.60 3.89 12.03
C ASN A 90 34.10 4.02 13.48
N SER A 91 32.81 4.28 13.68
CA SER A 91 32.23 4.44 15.01
C SER A 91 31.96 3.08 15.64
N THR A 92 32.34 2.93 16.92
CA THR A 92 31.95 1.79 17.77
C THR A 92 30.69 2.08 18.59
N LYS A 93 30.22 3.34 18.60
CA LYS A 93 29.01 3.74 19.32
C LYS A 93 27.76 3.33 18.53
N PRO A 94 26.69 2.87 19.20
CA PRO A 94 25.42 2.59 18.53
C PRO A 94 24.85 3.88 17.91
N VAL A 95 24.15 3.71 16.81
CA VAL A 95 23.51 4.81 16.08
C VAL A 95 22.29 5.29 16.86
N ASP A 96 22.21 6.59 17.14
CA ASP A 96 21.03 7.21 17.73
C ASP A 96 19.97 7.44 16.64
N VAL A 97 19.14 6.42 16.43
CA VAL A 97 18.08 6.42 15.40
C VAL A 97 17.04 7.51 15.66
N SER A 98 16.68 7.73 16.93
CA SER A 98 15.70 8.77 17.33
C SER A 98 16.16 10.17 16.95
N LEU A 99 17.43 10.48 17.18
CA LEU A 99 18.00 11.78 16.83
C LEU A 99 18.03 11.99 15.31
N ILE A 100 18.42 10.96 14.55
CA ILE A 100 18.55 11.05 13.09
C ILE A 100 17.18 11.23 12.42
N LEU A 101 16.16 10.55 12.93
CA LEU A 101 14.80 10.63 12.40
C LEU A 101 14.05 11.90 12.82
N SER A 102 14.58 12.67 13.78
CA SER A 102 13.95 13.91 14.26
C SER A 102 13.93 14.99 13.17
N GLY A 103 12.74 15.50 12.84
CA GLY A 103 12.58 16.49 11.76
C GLY A 103 12.36 15.89 10.37
N GLY A 104 12.15 14.57 10.30
CA GLY A 104 11.85 13.85 9.06
C GLY A 104 13.09 13.42 8.28
N CYS A 105 12.85 12.77 7.15
CA CYS A 105 13.90 12.23 6.29
C CYS A 105 13.87 12.87 4.92
N TYR A 106 15.03 12.91 4.27
CA TYR A 106 15.14 13.41 2.91
C TYR A 106 15.49 12.26 1.98
N GLY A 107 14.75 12.12 0.89
CA GLY A 107 15.07 11.20 -0.20
C GLY A 107 16.31 11.64 -0.97
N LEU A 108 16.41 11.27 -2.24
CA LEU A 108 17.58 11.59 -3.07
C LEU A 108 17.82 13.11 -3.19
N SER A 109 16.76 13.90 -3.37
CA SER A 109 16.83 15.35 -3.45
C SER A 109 16.44 15.98 -2.11
N LYS A 110 17.40 16.61 -1.42
CA LYS A 110 17.13 17.30 -0.15
C LYS A 110 16.13 18.45 -0.30
N LYS A 111 16.03 19.02 -1.51
CA LYS A 111 15.12 20.12 -1.83
C LYS A 111 13.68 19.69 -2.15
N TYR A 112 13.52 18.60 -2.89
CA TYR A 112 12.22 18.22 -3.45
C TYR A 112 11.59 16.99 -2.81
N MET A 113 12.37 16.19 -2.08
CA MET A 113 11.94 14.91 -1.49
C MET A 113 12.12 14.96 0.03
N HIS A 114 11.35 15.80 0.71
CA HIS A 114 11.31 15.84 2.17
C HIS A 114 10.10 15.07 2.69
N TRP A 115 10.38 13.95 3.34
CA TRP A 115 9.41 13.11 4.03
C TRP A 115 9.23 13.64 5.45
N GLN A 116 8.07 14.25 5.72
CA GLN A 116 7.75 14.79 7.05
C GLN A 116 7.71 13.66 8.08
N GLU A 117 8.09 13.98 9.31
CA GLU A 117 8.17 13.03 10.43
C GLU A 117 6.85 12.27 10.62
N GLU A 118 5.72 12.98 10.54
CA GLU A 118 4.37 12.44 10.75
C GLU A 118 3.93 11.44 9.68
N LEU A 119 4.59 11.44 8.52
CA LEU A 119 4.28 10.53 7.41
C LEU A 119 4.99 9.18 7.58
N ILE A 120 6.19 9.19 8.16
CA ILE A 120 7.08 8.03 8.28
C ILE A 120 7.13 7.43 9.69
N ILE A 121 6.71 8.17 10.72
CA ILE A 121 6.82 7.77 12.12
C ILE A 121 5.51 8.07 12.86
N GLY A 122 4.98 7.06 13.55
CA GLY A 122 3.74 7.12 14.32
C GLY A 122 3.96 7.00 15.83
N GLY A 123 3.15 7.71 16.61
CA GLY A 123 3.14 7.60 18.08
C GLY A 123 4.42 8.14 18.73
N THR A 124 4.95 9.25 18.23
CA THR A 124 6.19 9.88 18.71
C THR A 124 6.03 10.54 20.08
N VAL A 125 7.02 10.35 20.96
CA VAL A 125 7.19 11.13 22.20
C VAL A 125 8.43 12.00 22.04
N LYS A 126 8.26 13.32 22.25
CA LYS A 126 9.32 14.32 22.07
C LYS A 126 9.80 14.89 23.40
N ASN A 127 11.06 15.30 23.46
CA ASN A 127 11.62 16.04 24.60
C ASN A 127 11.25 17.53 24.53
N ALA A 128 11.64 18.30 25.56
CA ALA A 128 11.36 19.74 25.62
C ALA A 128 12.01 20.56 24.49
N SER A 129 13.09 20.05 23.89
CA SER A 129 13.73 20.65 22.70
C SER A 129 13.08 20.26 21.38
N GLY A 130 12.02 19.44 21.39
CA GLY A 130 11.30 19.02 20.19
C GLY A 130 11.92 17.85 19.42
N GLN A 131 12.94 17.18 19.97
CA GLN A 131 13.54 15.98 19.38
C GLN A 131 12.77 14.73 19.80
N ILE A 132 12.69 13.75 18.91
CA ILE A 132 12.07 12.45 19.18
C ILE A 132 12.91 11.70 20.20
N VAL A 133 12.26 11.14 21.21
CA VAL A 133 12.87 10.25 22.22
C VAL A 133 12.41 8.81 22.00
N SER A 134 11.15 8.62 21.60
CA SER A 134 10.60 7.31 21.27
C SER A 134 9.49 7.41 20.23
N ALA A 135 9.21 6.29 19.57
CA ALA A 135 8.10 6.15 18.62
C ALA A 135 7.48 4.75 18.77
N LEU A 136 6.23 4.61 18.36
CA LEU A 136 5.49 3.34 18.44
C LEU A 136 5.44 2.59 17.11
N ALA A 137 5.44 3.32 15.99
CA ALA A 137 5.29 2.73 14.67
C ALA A 137 6.16 3.45 13.64
N LEU A 138 6.54 2.71 12.60
CA LEU A 138 7.23 3.20 11.42
C LEU A 138 6.38 2.85 10.19
N GLN A 139 6.42 3.70 9.18
CA GLN A 139 5.67 3.51 7.95
C GLN A 139 6.56 3.73 6.73
N THR A 140 6.50 2.80 5.79
CA THR A 140 7.14 2.89 4.48
C THR A 140 6.05 2.82 3.41
N MET A 141 6.04 3.78 2.48
CA MET A 141 5.06 3.85 1.39
C MET A 141 5.75 3.65 0.03
N PHE A 142 5.40 2.57 -0.66
CA PHE A 142 5.80 2.33 -2.05
C PHE A 142 4.76 2.93 -3.00
N GLN A 143 5.12 3.97 -3.73
CA GLN A 143 4.22 4.57 -4.70
C GLN A 143 4.26 3.81 -6.03
N LEU A 144 3.12 3.25 -6.43
CA LEU A 144 2.94 2.58 -7.72
C LEU A 144 2.21 3.49 -8.71
N MET A 145 2.38 3.22 -10.01
CA MET A 145 1.56 3.82 -11.05
C MET A 145 0.13 3.29 -10.98
N THR A 146 -0.83 4.12 -11.39
CA THR A 146 -2.20 3.64 -11.62
C THR A 146 -2.26 2.76 -12.89
N PRO A 147 -3.29 1.91 -13.07
CA PRO A 147 -3.43 1.09 -14.28
C PRO A 147 -3.35 1.91 -15.57
N LYS A 148 -4.02 3.07 -15.61
CA LYS A 148 -3.97 4.00 -16.74
C LYS A 148 -2.55 4.55 -17.00
N GLN A 149 -1.85 4.97 -15.94
CA GLN A 149 -0.47 5.47 -16.07
C GLN A 149 0.47 4.38 -16.55
N MET A 150 0.31 3.15 -16.05
CA MET A 150 1.11 2.01 -16.48
C MET A 150 0.83 1.67 -17.96
N TYR A 151 -0.44 1.69 -18.37
CA TYR A 151 -0.82 1.51 -19.77
C TYR A 151 -0.15 2.54 -20.68
N GLU A 152 -0.27 3.83 -20.34
CA GLU A 152 0.34 4.93 -21.10
C GLU A 152 1.88 4.84 -21.11
N HIS A 153 2.49 4.44 -20.00
CA HIS A 153 3.94 4.35 -19.85
C HIS A 153 4.56 3.28 -20.76
N PHE A 154 3.92 2.11 -20.86
CA PHE A 154 4.41 0.99 -21.67
C PHE A 154 3.82 0.96 -23.09
N LYS A 155 2.94 1.89 -23.45
CA LYS A 155 2.32 1.93 -24.77
C LYS A 155 3.39 2.07 -25.87
N GLY A 156 3.48 1.07 -26.75
CA GLY A 156 4.45 1.04 -27.85
C GLY A 156 5.85 0.57 -27.46
N HIS A 157 6.07 0.14 -26.21
CA HIS A 157 7.32 -0.52 -25.82
C HIS A 157 7.37 -1.96 -26.33
N GLU A 158 8.57 -2.42 -26.70
CA GLU A 158 8.81 -3.79 -27.17
C GLU A 158 8.45 -4.85 -26.12
N VAL A 159 8.54 -4.50 -24.83
CA VAL A 159 8.21 -5.38 -23.70
C VAL A 159 6.74 -5.83 -23.74
N VAL A 160 5.82 -5.02 -24.24
CA VAL A 160 4.38 -5.34 -24.32
C VAL A 160 3.91 -5.57 -25.75
N SER A 161 4.79 -5.49 -26.75
CA SER A 161 4.43 -5.58 -28.17
C SER A 161 3.88 -6.96 -28.56
N HIS A 162 4.27 -8.00 -27.83
CA HIS A 162 3.84 -9.39 -28.04
C HIS A 162 2.44 -9.69 -27.50
N MET A 163 1.78 -8.74 -26.82
CA MET A 163 0.46 -8.92 -26.24
C MET A 163 -0.49 -7.77 -26.61
N ASN A 164 -1.79 -8.06 -26.64
CA ASN A 164 -2.80 -7.00 -26.80
C ASN A 164 -2.86 -6.16 -25.51
N TRP A 165 -2.03 -5.13 -25.42
CA TRP A 165 -1.85 -4.30 -24.22
C TRP A 165 -3.03 -3.33 -24.02
N ASN A 166 -3.63 -3.35 -22.84
CA ASN A 166 -4.76 -2.52 -22.46
C ASN A 166 -4.70 -2.17 -20.95
N GLU A 167 -5.61 -1.31 -20.50
CA GLU A 167 -5.67 -0.89 -19.09
C GLU A 167 -6.03 -2.04 -18.13
N ASP A 168 -6.87 -2.98 -18.56
CA ASP A 168 -7.28 -4.13 -17.73
C ASP A 168 -6.10 -5.05 -17.41
N LYS A 169 -5.24 -5.37 -18.41
CA LYS A 169 -4.02 -6.14 -18.18
C LYS A 169 -3.03 -5.42 -17.28
N ALA A 170 -2.94 -4.09 -17.40
CA ALA A 170 -2.13 -3.31 -16.48
C ALA A 170 -2.66 -3.42 -15.04
N ALA A 171 -3.98 -3.37 -14.85
CA ALA A 171 -4.61 -3.58 -13.55
C ALA A 171 -4.36 -5.00 -13.00
N GLU A 172 -4.50 -6.04 -13.82
CA GLU A 172 -4.22 -7.43 -13.42
C GLU A 172 -2.76 -7.62 -12.97
N ILE A 173 -1.79 -7.02 -13.66
CA ILE A 173 -0.37 -7.08 -13.26
C ILE A 173 -0.16 -6.39 -11.91
N LEU A 174 -0.74 -5.19 -11.71
CA LEU A 174 -0.64 -4.47 -10.45
C LEU A 174 -1.29 -5.25 -9.30
N GLU A 175 -2.45 -5.87 -9.54
CA GLU A 175 -3.16 -6.70 -8.56
C GLU A 175 -2.33 -7.93 -8.17
N ALA A 176 -1.76 -8.64 -9.15
CA ALA A 176 -0.89 -9.79 -8.91
C ALA A 176 0.39 -9.40 -8.14
N TRP A 177 0.99 -8.25 -8.48
CA TRP A 177 2.15 -7.72 -7.77
C TRP A 177 1.80 -7.36 -6.32
N GLN A 178 0.69 -6.64 -6.09
CA GLN A 178 0.26 -6.24 -4.75
C GLN A 178 -0.07 -7.44 -3.85
N ARG A 179 -0.72 -8.47 -4.40
CA ARG A 179 -0.98 -9.73 -3.67
C ARG A 179 0.32 -10.44 -3.29
N THR A 180 1.26 -10.54 -4.21
CA THR A 180 2.57 -11.15 -3.94
C THR A 180 3.35 -10.35 -2.90
N TYR A 181 3.32 -9.01 -2.98
CA TYR A 181 3.92 -8.12 -2.00
C TYR A 181 3.40 -8.38 -0.59
N VAL A 182 2.07 -8.45 -0.41
CA VAL A 182 1.44 -8.77 0.88
C VAL A 182 1.93 -10.11 1.43
N GLN A 183 2.01 -11.14 0.58
CA GLN A 183 2.51 -12.46 0.99
C GLN A 183 3.98 -12.42 1.42
N VAL A 184 4.84 -11.77 0.63
CA VAL A 184 6.28 -11.68 0.92
C VAL A 184 6.55 -10.88 2.20
N VAL A 185 5.83 -9.77 2.42
CA VAL A 185 5.98 -8.96 3.65
C VAL A 185 5.50 -9.74 4.88
N HIS A 186 4.41 -10.51 4.78
CA HIS A 186 3.99 -11.35 5.90
C HIS A 186 4.99 -12.45 6.23
N GLN A 187 5.69 -12.99 5.22
CA GLN A 187 6.70 -14.04 5.40
C GLN A 187 8.07 -13.51 5.83
N SER A 188 8.35 -12.22 5.65
CA SER A 188 9.65 -11.64 5.99
C SER A 188 9.88 -11.48 7.49
N VAL A 189 8.81 -11.49 8.29
CA VAL A 189 8.88 -11.36 9.76
C VAL A 189 8.94 -12.76 10.39
N PRO A 190 10.04 -13.11 11.09
CA PRO A 190 10.10 -14.37 11.83
C PRO A 190 9.03 -14.41 12.93
N GLN A 191 8.41 -15.58 13.16
CA GLN A 191 7.38 -15.77 14.19
C GLN A 191 7.87 -15.43 15.61
N ASN A 192 9.18 -15.52 15.86
CA ASN A 192 9.80 -15.22 17.16
C ASN A 192 10.23 -13.75 17.30
N SER A 193 9.94 -12.90 16.32
CA SER A 193 10.29 -11.49 16.38
C SER A 193 9.40 -10.74 17.36
N SER A 194 9.97 -9.78 18.09
CA SER A 194 9.19 -8.81 18.88
C SER A 194 8.51 -7.75 18.03
N GLN A 195 8.86 -7.66 16.74
CA GLN A 195 8.34 -6.68 15.79
C GLN A 195 7.31 -7.34 14.87
N LYS A 196 6.26 -6.58 14.53
CA LYS A 196 5.23 -6.98 13.58
C LYS A 196 5.17 -5.98 12.43
N VAL A 197 5.20 -6.48 11.20
CA VAL A 197 5.03 -5.67 9.98
C VAL A 197 3.69 -6.03 9.36
N ILE A 198 2.89 -5.01 9.02
CA ILE A 198 1.55 -5.17 8.46
C ILE A 198 1.56 -4.53 7.07
N PRO A 199 1.45 -5.32 5.98
CA PRO A 199 1.30 -4.77 4.64
C PRO A 199 -0.14 -4.29 4.43
N PHE A 200 -0.28 -3.22 3.65
CA PHE A 200 -1.57 -2.72 3.17
C PHE A 200 -1.42 -2.25 1.73
N THR A 201 -2.43 -2.56 0.91
CA THR A 201 -2.47 -2.24 -0.53
C THR A 201 -3.88 -1.83 -0.95
N THR A 202 -4.01 -1.22 -2.13
CA THR A 202 -5.33 -0.89 -2.70
C THR A 202 -6.14 -2.14 -3.01
N THR A 203 -5.51 -3.22 -3.51
CA THR A 203 -6.19 -4.50 -3.73
C THR A 203 -6.74 -5.10 -2.44
N THR A 204 -5.98 -5.05 -1.34
CA THR A 204 -6.49 -5.56 -0.05
C THR A 204 -7.66 -4.74 0.47
N LEU A 205 -7.69 -3.42 0.21
CA LEU A 205 -8.83 -2.58 0.55
C LEU A 205 -10.07 -2.98 -0.26
N ASP A 206 -9.91 -3.20 -1.56
CA ASP A 206 -10.99 -3.68 -2.43
C ASP A 206 -11.50 -5.06 -2.01
N ASP A 207 -10.60 -5.98 -1.62
CA ASP A 207 -10.98 -7.30 -1.11
C ASP A 207 -11.77 -7.19 0.21
N ILE A 208 -11.38 -6.27 1.10
CA ILE A 208 -12.14 -5.95 2.32
C ILE A 208 -13.54 -5.43 1.96
N LEU A 209 -13.62 -4.45 1.04
CA LEU A 209 -14.90 -3.87 0.60
C LEU A 209 -15.80 -4.92 -0.08
N LYS A 210 -15.23 -5.80 -0.91
CA LYS A 210 -15.95 -6.93 -1.53
C LYS A 210 -16.44 -7.91 -0.47
N SER A 211 -15.61 -8.27 0.51
CA SER A 211 -16.03 -9.16 1.59
C SER A 211 -17.13 -8.55 2.48
N PHE A 212 -17.14 -7.22 2.67
CA PHE A 212 -18.24 -6.53 3.34
C PHE A 212 -19.49 -6.43 2.47
N SER A 213 -19.36 -6.47 1.15
CA SER A 213 -20.50 -6.44 0.23
C SER A 213 -21.09 -7.83 -0.03
N ASP A 214 -20.34 -8.89 0.24
CA ASP A 214 -20.79 -10.25 0.00
C ASP A 214 -21.90 -10.66 0.99
N VAL A 215 -23.04 -11.06 0.44
CA VAL A 215 -24.22 -11.43 1.22
C VAL A 215 -24.21 -12.95 1.37
N SER A 216 -24.06 -13.41 2.61
CA SER A 216 -24.17 -14.84 2.92
C SER A 216 -25.59 -15.33 2.67
N VAL A 217 -25.79 -16.04 1.56
CA VAL A 217 -27.07 -16.67 1.18
C VAL A 217 -27.58 -17.60 2.30
N ILE A 218 -26.68 -18.28 3.00
CA ILE A 218 -27.02 -19.16 4.13
C ILE A 218 -27.66 -18.36 5.26
N ARG A 219 -27.09 -17.20 5.60
CA ARG A 219 -27.63 -16.33 6.64
C ARG A 219 -29.02 -15.81 6.26
N VAL A 220 -29.19 -15.34 5.03
CA VAL A 220 -30.49 -14.86 4.52
C VAL A 220 -31.52 -15.98 4.51
N ALA A 221 -31.18 -17.16 4.00
CA ALA A 221 -32.07 -18.32 4.02
C ALA A 221 -32.44 -18.73 5.45
N SER A 222 -31.49 -18.69 6.38
CA SER A 222 -31.76 -18.99 7.80
C SER A 222 -32.71 -17.98 8.45
N GLY A 223 -32.59 -16.68 8.12
CA GLY A 223 -33.50 -15.63 8.57
C GLY A 223 -34.93 -15.86 8.11
N TYR A 224 -35.14 -16.08 6.81
CA TYR A 224 -36.46 -16.39 6.26
C TYR A 224 -37.07 -17.69 6.80
N LEU A 225 -36.26 -18.74 7.03
CA LEU A 225 -36.73 -19.98 7.65
C LEU A 225 -37.20 -19.76 9.09
N LEU A 226 -36.48 -18.94 9.87
CA LEU A 226 -36.88 -18.57 11.23
C LEU A 226 -38.16 -17.74 11.24
N MET A 227 -38.29 -16.76 10.34
CA MET A 227 -39.54 -15.99 10.16
C MET A 227 -40.72 -16.90 9.83
N LEU A 228 -40.53 -17.88 8.94
CA LEU A 228 -41.56 -18.82 8.56
C LEU A 228 -41.95 -19.73 9.73
N ALA A 229 -40.97 -20.26 10.47
CA ALA A 229 -41.22 -21.06 11.67
C ALA A 229 -42.00 -20.25 12.72
N TYR A 230 -41.62 -18.99 12.95
CA TYR A 230 -42.31 -18.09 13.87
C TYR A 230 -43.76 -17.79 13.42
N ALA A 231 -43.97 -17.48 12.14
CA ALA A 231 -45.30 -17.24 11.57
C ALA A 231 -46.20 -18.48 11.67
N CYS A 232 -45.65 -19.68 11.45
CA CYS A 232 -46.38 -20.92 11.62
C CYS A 232 -46.75 -21.17 13.09
N LEU A 233 -45.80 -21.02 14.02
CA LEU A 233 -46.03 -21.26 15.45
C LEU A 233 -47.06 -20.29 16.07
N THR A 234 -47.04 -19.01 15.67
CA THR A 234 -47.96 -17.99 16.20
C THR A 234 -49.38 -18.11 15.67
N MET A 235 -49.55 -18.62 14.44
CA MET A 235 -50.86 -18.73 13.77
C MET A 235 -51.47 -20.14 13.84
N LEU A 236 -50.76 -21.10 14.45
CA LEU A 236 -51.29 -22.43 14.78
C LEU A 236 -52.21 -22.32 16.00
N ARG A 237 -53.49 -22.61 15.81
CA ARG A 237 -54.45 -22.82 16.90
C ARG A 237 -54.79 -24.30 17.00
N TRP A 238 -55.05 -24.74 18.23
CA TRP A 238 -55.44 -26.12 18.56
C TRP A 238 -56.74 -26.56 17.85
N ASP A 239 -57.58 -25.61 17.46
CA ASP A 239 -58.82 -25.84 16.73
C ASP A 239 -58.53 -25.82 15.21
N CYS A 240 -58.41 -27.00 14.58
CA CYS A 240 -58.00 -27.15 13.17
C CYS A 240 -58.87 -26.34 12.18
N ALA A 241 -60.16 -26.12 12.49
CA ALA A 241 -61.06 -25.34 11.66
C ALA A 241 -60.78 -23.82 11.69
N LYS A 242 -59.97 -23.33 12.64
CA LYS A 242 -59.60 -21.91 12.81
C LYS A 242 -58.10 -21.65 12.68
N SER A 243 -57.31 -22.66 12.30
CA SER A 243 -55.86 -22.52 12.13
C SER A 243 -55.54 -21.65 10.90
N GLN A 244 -54.73 -20.61 11.08
CA GLN A 244 -54.36 -19.66 10.01
C GLN A 244 -52.90 -19.80 9.56
N GLY A 245 -52.26 -20.95 9.84
CA GLY A 245 -50.86 -21.19 9.47
C GLY A 245 -50.54 -20.99 7.99
N ALA A 246 -51.46 -21.36 7.08
CA ALA A 246 -51.30 -21.14 5.64
C ALA A 246 -51.30 -19.65 5.25
N VAL A 247 -52.06 -18.81 5.97
CA VAL A 247 -52.08 -17.35 5.76
C VAL A 247 -50.75 -16.74 6.19
N GLY A 248 -50.18 -17.20 7.31
CA GLY A 248 -48.86 -16.80 7.78
C GLY A 248 -47.74 -17.15 6.79
N LEU A 249 -47.78 -18.37 6.24
CA LEU A 249 -46.80 -18.83 5.24
C LEU A 249 -46.89 -18.02 3.93
N ALA A 250 -48.11 -17.77 3.43
CA ALA A 250 -48.32 -16.93 2.26
C ALA A 250 -47.86 -15.47 2.50
N GLY A 251 -48.06 -14.95 3.72
CA GLY A 251 -47.62 -13.63 4.13
C GLY A 251 -46.09 -13.47 4.06
N VAL A 252 -45.34 -14.40 4.63
CA VAL A 252 -43.85 -14.36 4.60
C VAL A 252 -43.32 -14.45 3.16
N LEU A 253 -43.91 -15.32 2.32
CA LEU A 253 -43.55 -15.42 0.91
C LEU A 253 -43.83 -14.13 0.13
N LEU A 254 -44.97 -13.48 0.38
CA LEU A 254 -45.32 -12.20 -0.25
C LEU A 254 -44.35 -11.08 0.16
N VAL A 255 -43.92 -11.04 1.43
CA VAL A 255 -42.92 -10.06 1.89
C VAL A 255 -41.59 -10.28 1.17
N ALA A 256 -41.11 -11.54 1.10
CA ALA A 256 -39.88 -11.86 0.38
C ALA A 256 -39.94 -11.46 -1.11
N LEU A 257 -41.05 -11.75 -1.79
CA LEU A 257 -41.28 -11.35 -3.18
C LEU A 257 -41.35 -9.82 -3.35
N SER A 258 -41.97 -9.11 -2.41
CA SER A 258 -42.04 -7.65 -2.43
C SER A 258 -40.66 -7.01 -2.32
N VAL A 259 -39.82 -7.50 -1.40
CA VAL A 259 -38.43 -7.03 -1.25
C VAL A 259 -37.61 -7.32 -2.52
N ALA A 260 -37.73 -8.53 -3.06
CA ALA A 260 -37.05 -8.89 -4.31
C ALA A 260 -37.50 -8.01 -5.50
N ALA A 261 -38.80 -7.73 -5.62
CA ALA A 261 -39.34 -6.86 -6.66
C ALA A 261 -38.89 -5.40 -6.49
N GLY A 262 -38.85 -4.89 -5.25
CA GLY A 262 -38.36 -3.55 -4.94
C GLY A 262 -36.89 -3.37 -5.30
N LEU A 263 -36.04 -4.32 -4.89
CA LEU A 263 -34.61 -4.31 -5.26
C LEU A 263 -34.43 -4.44 -6.78
N GLY A 264 -35.17 -5.34 -7.43
CA GLY A 264 -35.14 -5.48 -8.89
C GLY A 264 -35.49 -4.19 -9.62
N LEU A 265 -36.53 -3.47 -9.15
CA LEU A 265 -36.93 -2.18 -9.72
C LEU A 265 -35.86 -1.10 -9.49
N CYS A 266 -35.27 -1.03 -8.30
CA CYS A 266 -34.16 -0.10 -8.02
C CYS A 266 -32.94 -0.35 -8.91
N SER A 267 -32.63 -1.62 -9.19
CA SER A 267 -31.55 -1.99 -10.12
C SER A 267 -31.82 -1.54 -11.55
N LEU A 268 -33.07 -1.69 -12.03
CA LEU A 268 -33.49 -1.24 -13.36
C LEU A 268 -33.43 0.28 -13.53
N ILE A 269 -33.65 1.04 -12.46
CA ILE A 269 -33.55 2.52 -12.44
C ILE A 269 -32.07 2.97 -12.38
N GLY A 270 -31.12 2.05 -12.26
CA GLY A 270 -29.69 2.35 -12.25
C GLY A 270 -29.14 2.79 -10.89
N ILE A 271 -29.86 2.50 -9.81
CA ILE A 271 -29.36 2.77 -8.45
C ILE A 271 -28.35 1.68 -8.08
N SER A 272 -27.09 2.08 -7.88
CA SER A 272 -26.05 1.17 -7.40
C SER A 272 -26.30 0.77 -5.95
N PHE A 273 -26.29 -0.53 -5.67
CA PHE A 273 -26.39 -1.04 -4.30
C PHE A 273 -25.10 -0.78 -3.52
N ASN A 274 -25.24 -0.40 -2.25
CA ASN A 274 -24.13 -0.25 -1.33
C ASN A 274 -24.07 -1.49 -0.42
N ALA A 275 -22.90 -1.82 0.10
CA ALA A 275 -22.68 -2.97 0.99
C ALA A 275 -23.67 -2.97 2.18
N ALA A 276 -23.91 -1.78 2.74
CA ALA A 276 -24.84 -1.58 3.86
C ALA A 276 -26.31 -1.78 3.46
N THR A 277 -26.75 -1.37 2.26
CA THR A 277 -28.15 -1.59 1.84
C THR A 277 -28.44 -3.06 1.57
N THR A 278 -27.48 -3.84 1.07
CA THR A 278 -27.65 -5.29 0.93
C THR A 278 -27.66 -6.03 2.26
N GLN A 279 -26.86 -5.60 3.25
CA GLN A 279 -26.79 -6.27 4.55
C GLN A 279 -27.86 -5.81 5.54
N GLU A 280 -28.10 -4.51 5.68
CA GLU A 280 -29.04 -3.97 6.67
C GLU A 280 -30.50 -4.01 6.19
N PHE A 281 -30.77 -3.82 4.89
CA PHE A 281 -32.16 -3.79 4.40
C PHE A 281 -32.83 -5.16 4.48
N GLN A 282 -32.08 -6.25 4.26
CA GLN A 282 -32.59 -7.59 4.48
C GLN A 282 -32.89 -7.82 5.97
N ILE A 283 -31.98 -7.44 6.87
CA ILE A 283 -32.14 -7.66 8.32
C ILE A 283 -33.22 -6.73 8.94
N THR A 284 -33.36 -5.49 8.47
CA THR A 284 -34.41 -4.56 8.97
C THR A 284 -35.79 -4.87 8.41
N SER A 285 -35.90 -5.60 7.29
CA SER A 285 -37.17 -6.20 6.86
C SER A 285 -37.56 -7.45 7.66
N GLU A 286 -36.64 -7.99 8.46
CA GLU A 286 -36.82 -9.18 9.31
C GLU A 286 -37.21 -8.82 10.77
N PHE A 287 -37.31 -7.53 11.14
CA PHE A 287 -37.83 -7.03 12.42
C PHE A 287 -39.10 -6.21 12.22
#